data_AF-A0A2V5LTW0-F1
#
_entry.id   AF-A0A2V5LTW0-F1
#
_cell.length_a   1.000
_cell.length_b   1.000
_cell.length_c   1.000
_cell.angle_alpha   90.00
_cell.angle_beta   90.00
_cell.angle_gamma   90.00
#
_symmetry.space_group_name_H-M   'P 1'
#
loop_
_entity.id
_entity.type
_entity.pdbx_description
1 polymer ?
#
loop_
_entity_poly.entity_id
_entity_poly.type
_entity_poly.pdbx_seq_one_letter_code
_entity_poly.pdbx_strand_id
1 'polypeptide(L)'
;MDIHEVPGGVSAEDVAKAHAQDVKIEDKYGVHYHKYWVNEKAGKIFCLCHAPDAEAAVEVHRQAHGMVADKIIEIQPELAEGFLGGIEVNNAGAALVPGATNEKDPGIRTVLFTDIADSTTLTQALGDEAALAMLGVHDTIVRDALSASGGREVKHTGDGIMASFISAAGAVRCAIEIQR
;
A
#
# COMPACT_ATOMS: atom_id res chain seq x y z
N MET A 1 0.53 -10.37 -6.17
CA MET A 1 -0.02 -9.10 -6.70
C MET A 1 -0.06 -9.21 -8.20
N ASP A 2 -1.27 -9.26 -8.72
CA ASP A 2 -1.55 -9.40 -10.14
C ASP A 2 -1.68 -8.00 -10.74
N ILE A 3 -1.03 -7.76 -11.86
CA ILE A 3 -0.99 -6.46 -12.54
C ILE A 3 -1.51 -6.66 -13.95
N HIS A 4 -2.54 -5.89 -14.31
CA HIS A 4 -3.12 -5.92 -15.65
C HIS A 4 -3.05 -4.53 -16.30
N GLU A 5 -2.88 -4.56 -17.62
CA GLU A 5 -2.88 -3.40 -18.49
C GLU A 5 -3.96 -3.56 -19.57
N VAL A 6 -4.94 -2.66 -19.57
CA VAL A 6 -6.04 -2.64 -20.53
C VAL A 6 -5.89 -1.39 -21.42
N PRO A 7 -5.33 -1.53 -22.64
CA PRO A 7 -5.18 -0.41 -23.56
C PRO A 7 -6.52 0.27 -23.84
N GLY A 8 -6.56 1.60 -23.71
CA GLY A 8 -7.79 2.39 -23.91
C GLY A 8 -8.62 2.62 -22.63
N GLY A 9 -8.19 2.07 -21.49
CA GLY A 9 -8.85 2.24 -20.20
C GLY A 9 -9.78 1.08 -19.85
N VAL A 10 -10.28 1.08 -18.62
CA VAL A 10 -11.20 0.05 -18.09
C VAL A 10 -12.18 0.69 -17.13
N SER A 11 -13.44 0.27 -17.12
CA SER A 11 -14.41 0.77 -16.14
C SER A 11 -14.27 0.04 -14.81
N ALA A 12 -14.49 0.73 -13.69
CA ALA A 12 -14.49 0.07 -12.39
C ALA A 12 -15.60 -0.99 -12.25
N GLU A 13 -16.68 -0.87 -13.02
CA GLU A 13 -17.75 -1.87 -13.09
C GLU A 13 -17.27 -3.16 -13.75
N ASP A 14 -16.51 -3.06 -14.84
CA ASP A 14 -15.97 -4.23 -15.53
C ASP A 14 -14.93 -4.94 -14.66
N VAL A 15 -14.07 -4.19 -13.95
CA VAL A 15 -13.14 -4.76 -12.98
C VAL A 15 -13.88 -5.46 -11.84
N ALA A 16 -14.95 -4.86 -11.31
CA ALA A 16 -15.78 -5.50 -10.28
C ALA A 16 -16.41 -6.81 -10.77
N LYS A 17 -16.88 -6.86 -12.02
CA LYS A 17 -17.45 -8.08 -12.62
C LYS A 17 -16.39 -9.16 -12.83
N ALA A 18 -15.17 -8.79 -13.22
CA ALA A 18 -14.06 -9.73 -13.38
C ALA A 18 -13.63 -10.30 -12.02
N HIS A 19 -13.40 -9.43 -11.04
CA HIS A 19 -13.07 -9.83 -9.67
C HIS A 19 -14.13 -10.75 -9.05
N ALA A 20 -15.41 -10.46 -9.26
CA ALA A 20 -16.49 -11.34 -8.78
C ALA A 20 -16.54 -12.70 -9.50
N GLN A 21 -15.92 -12.86 -10.68
CA GLN A 21 -15.75 -14.15 -11.34
C GLN A 21 -14.54 -14.90 -10.78
N ASP A 22 -13.45 -14.20 -10.48
CA ASP A 22 -12.27 -14.79 -9.81
C ASP A 22 -12.65 -15.38 -8.45
N VAL A 23 -13.32 -14.59 -7.60
CA VAL A 23 -13.76 -15.01 -6.25
C VAL A 23 -14.68 -16.23 -6.28
N LYS A 24 -15.45 -16.45 -7.36
CA LYS A 24 -16.32 -17.64 -7.47
C LYS A 24 -15.56 -18.95 -7.61
N ILE A 25 -14.30 -18.91 -8.07
CA ILE A 25 -13.53 -20.12 -8.37
C ILE A 25 -12.20 -20.18 -7.63
N GLU A 26 -11.84 -19.16 -6.85
CA GLU A 26 -10.55 -19.03 -6.16
C GLU A 26 -10.23 -20.25 -5.27
N ASP A 27 -11.22 -20.76 -4.54
CA ASP A 27 -11.09 -21.90 -3.63
C ASP A 27 -10.62 -23.18 -4.35
N LYS A 28 -10.97 -23.35 -5.63
CA LYS A 28 -10.56 -24.51 -6.44
C LYS A 28 -9.04 -24.58 -6.61
N TYR A 29 -8.38 -23.44 -6.52
CA TYR A 29 -6.94 -23.27 -6.72
C TYR A 29 -6.19 -22.88 -5.44
N GLY A 30 -6.89 -22.84 -4.30
CA GLY A 30 -6.33 -22.38 -3.02
C GLY A 30 -5.96 -20.90 -3.02
N VAL A 31 -6.57 -20.11 -3.90
CA VAL A 31 -6.35 -18.66 -4.01
C VAL A 31 -7.41 -17.94 -3.17
N HIS A 32 -7.05 -16.78 -2.63
CA HIS A 32 -7.99 -15.91 -1.92
C HIS A 32 -7.70 -14.45 -2.31
N TYR A 33 -8.61 -13.82 -3.04
CA TYR A 33 -8.50 -12.41 -3.40
C TYR A 33 -8.91 -11.51 -2.24
N HIS A 34 -8.02 -10.59 -1.84
CA HIS A 34 -8.27 -9.68 -0.72
C HIS A 34 -8.91 -8.37 -1.16
N LYS A 35 -8.36 -7.75 -2.22
CA LYS A 35 -8.81 -6.44 -2.72
C LYS A 35 -8.18 -6.13 -4.07
N TYR A 36 -8.75 -5.14 -4.76
CA TYR A 36 -8.14 -4.57 -5.97
C TYR A 36 -8.13 -3.04 -5.98
N TRP A 37 -7.22 -2.49 -6.77
CA TRP A 37 -7.16 -1.08 -7.16
C TRP A 37 -7.32 -0.96 -8.67
N VAL A 38 -7.94 0.12 -9.12
CA VAL A 38 -8.12 0.39 -10.55
C VAL A 38 -7.85 1.86 -10.84
N ASN A 39 -7.05 2.11 -11.87
CA ASN A 39 -6.97 3.40 -12.54
C ASN A 39 -7.68 3.29 -13.89
N GLU A 40 -8.94 3.73 -13.92
CA GLU A 40 -9.83 3.55 -15.07
C GLU A 40 -9.27 4.19 -16.35
N LYS A 41 -8.72 5.41 -16.22
CA LYS A 41 -8.16 6.16 -17.34
C LYS A 41 -6.87 5.55 -17.88
N ALA A 42 -6.01 5.05 -16.99
CA ALA A 42 -4.75 4.42 -17.38
C ALA A 42 -4.90 2.94 -17.78
N GLY A 43 -6.08 2.34 -17.52
CA GLY A 43 -6.31 0.92 -17.74
C GLY A 43 -5.43 0.03 -16.87
N LYS A 44 -5.05 0.49 -15.67
CA LYS A 44 -4.20 -0.29 -14.75
C LYS A 44 -5.05 -0.91 -13.66
N ILE A 45 -4.87 -2.21 -13.43
CA ILE A 45 -5.55 -2.96 -12.37
C ILE A 45 -4.49 -3.66 -11.54
N PHE A 46 -4.67 -3.63 -10.22
CA PHE A 46 -3.81 -4.32 -9.26
C PHE A 46 -4.70 -5.18 -8.37
N CYS A 47 -4.54 -6.51 -8.41
CA CYS A 47 -5.26 -7.44 -7.53
C CYS A 47 -4.30 -8.01 -6.49
N LEU A 48 -4.66 -7.86 -5.22
CA LEU A 48 -3.94 -8.48 -4.12
C LEU A 48 -4.65 -9.78 -3.73
N CYS A 49 -3.95 -10.89 -3.89
CA CYS A 49 -4.41 -12.22 -3.52
C CYS A 49 -3.33 -12.96 -2.71
N HIS A 50 -3.78 -13.88 -1.88
CA HIS A 50 -2.96 -14.98 -1.40
C HIS A 50 -3.11 -16.14 -2.37
N ALA A 51 -2.01 -16.79 -2.73
CA ALA A 51 -2.02 -17.95 -3.62
C ALA A 51 -0.88 -18.91 -3.23
N PRO A 52 -1.01 -20.23 -3.48
CA PRO A 52 0.07 -21.18 -3.25
C PRO A 52 1.31 -20.89 -4.09
N ASP A 53 1.10 -20.43 -5.32
CA ASP A 53 2.11 -19.96 -6.26
C ASP A 53 1.48 -19.03 -7.31
N ALA A 54 2.31 -18.47 -8.19
CA ALA A 54 1.85 -17.57 -9.24
C ALA A 54 0.97 -18.28 -10.30
N GLU A 55 1.19 -19.57 -10.59
CA GLU A 55 0.39 -20.27 -11.61
C GLU A 55 -1.04 -20.51 -11.12
N ALA A 56 -1.24 -20.79 -9.83
CA ALA A 56 -2.56 -20.89 -9.24
C ALA A 56 -3.36 -19.59 -9.43
N ALA A 57 -2.75 -18.43 -9.20
CA ALA A 57 -3.38 -17.12 -9.44
C ALA A 57 -3.70 -16.89 -10.93
N VAL A 58 -2.78 -17.27 -11.84
CA VAL A 58 -3.03 -17.20 -13.29
C VAL A 58 -4.21 -18.09 -13.70
N GLU A 59 -4.29 -19.30 -13.16
CA GLU A 59 -5.31 -20.28 -13.53
C GLU A 59 -6.72 -19.85 -13.07
N VAL A 60 -6.83 -19.14 -11.95
CA VAL A 60 -8.11 -18.48 -11.58
C VAL A 60 -8.53 -17.52 -12.69
N HIS A 61 -7.72 -16.53 -13.05
CA HIS A 61 -8.07 -15.58 -14.10
C HIS A 61 -8.40 -16.27 -15.44
N ARG A 62 -7.60 -17.28 -15.81
CA ARG A 62 -7.76 -18.03 -17.05
C ARG A 62 -9.12 -18.73 -17.14
N GLN A 63 -9.58 -19.32 -16.03
CA GLN A 63 -10.84 -20.07 -15.97
C GLN A 63 -12.05 -19.21 -15.62
N ALA A 64 -11.84 -18.08 -14.93
CA ALA A 64 -12.90 -17.16 -14.55
C ALA A 64 -13.40 -16.37 -15.76
N HIS A 65 -12.48 -15.65 -16.42
CA HIS A 65 -12.83 -14.70 -17.49
C HIS A 65 -11.81 -14.63 -18.64
N GLY A 66 -10.70 -15.38 -18.55
CA GLY A 66 -9.70 -15.51 -19.61
C GLY A 66 -8.69 -14.36 -19.72
N MET A 67 -8.81 -13.32 -18.88
CA MET A 67 -7.88 -12.18 -18.86
C MET A 67 -6.81 -12.41 -17.79
N VAL A 68 -5.72 -13.07 -18.18
CA VAL A 68 -4.59 -13.32 -17.27
C VAL A 68 -3.81 -12.04 -16.97
N ALA A 69 -3.11 -12.02 -15.84
CA ALA A 69 -2.26 -10.90 -15.46
C ALA A 69 -1.06 -10.74 -16.41
N ASP A 70 -0.72 -9.49 -16.75
CA ASP A 70 0.50 -9.18 -17.51
C ASP A 70 1.75 -9.42 -16.67
N LYS A 71 1.64 -9.22 -15.35
CA LYS A 71 2.73 -9.45 -14.40
C LYS A 71 2.19 -9.88 -13.05
N ILE A 72 2.85 -10.85 -12.44
CA ILE A 72 2.63 -11.24 -11.04
C ILE A 72 3.90 -10.95 -10.25
N ILE A 73 3.73 -10.26 -9.12
CA ILE A 73 4.80 -9.96 -8.17
C ILE A 73 4.43 -10.57 -6.82
N GLU A 74 5.30 -11.42 -6.30
CA GLU A 74 5.26 -11.87 -4.91
C GLU A 74 5.67 -10.71 -4.01
N ILE A 75 4.89 -10.48 -2.95
CA ILE A 75 5.12 -9.37 -2.03
C ILE A 75 5.06 -9.87 -0.60
N GLN A 76 5.87 -9.26 0.28
CA GLN A 76 5.79 -9.50 1.71
C GLN A 76 4.49 -8.88 2.26
N PRO A 77 3.64 -9.65 2.98
CA PRO A 77 2.37 -9.16 3.49
C PRO A 77 2.49 -7.89 4.33
N GLU A 78 3.47 -7.83 5.22
CA GLU A 78 3.69 -6.71 6.14
C GLU A 78 4.02 -5.43 5.36
N LEU A 79 4.80 -5.56 4.28
CA LEU A 79 5.15 -4.45 3.41
C LEU A 79 3.94 -3.98 2.59
N ALA A 80 3.12 -4.93 2.12
CA ALA A 80 1.89 -4.64 1.40
C ALA A 80 0.90 -3.86 2.27
N GLU A 81 0.70 -4.28 3.52
CA GLU A 81 -0.18 -3.57 4.47
C GLU A 81 0.38 -2.20 4.86
N GLY A 82 1.70 -2.10 5.08
CA GLY A 82 2.37 -0.84 5.41
C GLY A 82 2.21 0.21 4.32
N PHE A 83 2.39 -0.16 3.05
CA PHE A 83 2.20 0.78 1.94
C PHE A 83 0.73 0.92 1.55
N LEU A 84 0.01 -0.18 1.39
CA LEU A 84 -1.30 -0.21 0.73
C LEU A 84 -2.48 -0.14 1.71
N GLY A 85 -2.23 -0.13 3.02
CA GLY A 85 -3.26 -0.10 4.05
C GLY A 85 -3.93 -1.45 4.29
N GLY A 86 -4.77 -1.50 5.32
CA GLY A 86 -5.54 -2.70 5.71
C GLY A 86 -6.63 -3.08 4.70
N ILE A 87 -7.40 -4.13 5.00
CA ILE A 87 -8.40 -4.74 4.10
C ILE A 87 -9.75 -3.99 4.20
N GLU A 88 -9.74 -2.69 3.95
CA GLU A 88 -11.00 -1.94 3.78
C GLU A 88 -11.42 -2.02 2.31
N VAL A 89 -12.52 -2.71 2.05
CA VAL A 89 -13.09 -2.89 0.70
C VAL A 89 -14.58 -2.57 0.68
N ASN A 90 -15.08 -2.15 -0.49
CA ASN A 90 -16.53 -2.14 -0.72
C ASN A 90 -17.06 -3.55 -1.02
N ASN A 91 -18.38 -3.66 -1.21
CA ASN A 91 -19.05 -4.94 -1.52
C ASN A 91 -18.57 -5.61 -2.82
N ALA A 92 -17.86 -4.89 -3.68
CA ALA A 92 -17.30 -5.42 -4.92
C ALA A 92 -15.83 -5.86 -4.78
N GLY A 93 -15.18 -5.64 -3.63
CA GLY A 93 -13.76 -5.94 -3.40
C GLY A 93 -12.81 -4.79 -3.75
N ALA A 94 -13.32 -3.62 -4.16
CA ALA A 94 -12.47 -2.46 -4.45
C ALA A 94 -11.93 -1.87 -3.15
N ALA A 95 -10.61 -1.60 -3.11
CA ALA A 95 -9.96 -0.97 -1.98
C ALA A 95 -10.53 0.44 -1.72
N LEU A 96 -10.72 0.76 -0.44
CA LEU A 96 -11.25 2.05 0.02
C LEU A 96 -10.19 2.86 0.76
N VAL A 97 -10.33 4.19 0.71
CA VAL A 97 -9.55 5.10 1.54
C VAL A 97 -9.97 4.93 3.00
N PRO A 98 -9.03 4.60 3.92
CA PRO A 98 -9.37 4.42 5.33
C PRO A 98 -10.04 5.64 5.93
N GLY A 99 -11.18 5.43 6.60
CA GLY A 99 -11.94 6.48 7.28
C GLY A 99 -12.77 7.40 6.36
N ALA A 100 -12.71 7.21 5.04
CA ALA A 100 -13.57 7.92 4.09
C ALA A 100 -14.82 7.10 3.76
N THR A 101 -15.98 7.74 3.65
CA THR A 101 -17.22 7.05 3.29
C THR A 101 -17.24 6.75 1.80
N ASN A 102 -16.98 5.48 1.43
CA ASN A 102 -17.12 4.95 0.07
C ASN A 102 -16.22 5.61 -0.99
N GLU A 103 -15.12 6.25 -0.57
CA GLU A 103 -14.09 6.77 -1.47
C GLU A 103 -13.13 5.63 -1.83
N LYS A 104 -12.96 5.38 -3.14
CA LYS A 104 -12.04 4.36 -3.63
C LYS A 104 -10.60 4.81 -3.43
N ASP A 105 -9.76 3.90 -2.98
CA ASP A 105 -8.33 4.11 -2.93
C ASP A 105 -7.77 4.22 -4.37
N PRO A 106 -7.06 5.31 -4.71
CA PRO A 106 -6.54 5.50 -6.07
C PRO A 106 -5.41 4.52 -6.43
N GLY A 107 -4.88 3.76 -5.47
CA GLY A 107 -3.71 2.88 -5.67
C GLY A 107 -2.39 3.65 -5.85
N ILE A 108 -2.42 4.99 -5.74
CA ILE A 108 -1.24 5.85 -5.77
C ILE A 108 -0.64 5.88 -4.38
N ARG A 109 0.69 5.80 -4.29
CA ARG A 109 1.45 5.96 -3.05
C ARG A 109 2.56 7.00 -3.22
N THR A 110 2.62 7.94 -2.29
CA THR A 110 3.77 8.82 -2.08
C THR A 110 4.53 8.30 -0.87
N VAL A 111 5.83 8.09 -1.02
CA VAL A 111 6.70 7.58 0.05
C VAL A 111 7.50 8.74 0.63
N LEU A 112 7.44 8.89 1.95
CA LEU A 112 8.25 9.84 2.72
C LEU A 112 9.28 9.06 3.52
N PHE A 113 10.50 9.57 3.57
CA PHE A 113 11.55 9.10 4.45
C PHE A 113 11.96 10.25 5.36
N THR A 114 12.05 9.99 6.65
CA THR A 114 12.69 10.89 7.61
C THR A 114 14.04 10.32 8.00
N ASP A 115 14.93 11.20 8.45
CA ASP A 115 16.27 10.84 8.88
C ASP A 115 16.75 11.89 9.88
N ILE A 116 17.45 11.46 10.92
CA ILE A 116 18.16 12.33 11.84
C ILE A 116 19.52 12.69 11.23
N ALA A 117 19.67 13.96 10.85
CA ALA A 117 20.95 14.48 10.42
C ALA A 117 22.05 14.24 11.48
N ASP A 118 23.19 13.72 11.03
CA ASP A 118 24.36 13.43 11.86
C ASP A 118 24.09 12.46 13.04
N SER A 119 23.10 11.58 12.94
CA SER A 119 22.71 10.59 13.96
C SER A 119 23.90 9.80 14.51
N THR A 120 24.81 9.38 13.64
CA THR A 120 26.02 8.62 14.00
C THR A 120 26.96 9.46 14.86
N THR A 121 27.23 10.70 14.47
CA THR A 121 28.09 11.63 15.21
C THR A 121 27.47 11.96 16.57
N LEU A 122 26.16 12.20 16.61
CA LEU A 122 25.42 12.45 17.83
C LEU A 122 25.54 11.28 18.82
N THR A 123 25.38 10.06 18.31
CA THR A 123 25.50 8.83 19.11
C THR A 123 26.90 8.66 19.68
N GLN A 124 27.95 8.92 18.87
CA GLN A 124 29.33 8.86 19.34
C GLN A 124 29.66 9.93 20.40
N ALA A 125 29.09 11.13 20.27
CA ALA A 125 29.37 12.24 21.17
C ALA A 125 28.61 12.15 22.50
N LEU A 126 27.34 11.72 22.45
CA LEU A 126 26.44 11.73 23.62
C LEU A 126 26.27 10.35 24.27
N GLY A 127 26.67 9.28 23.58
CA GLY A 127 26.45 7.91 24.02
C GLY A 127 25.02 7.41 23.71
N ASP A 128 24.85 6.09 23.83
CA ASP A 128 23.64 5.38 23.39
C ASP A 128 22.36 5.85 24.09
N GLU A 129 22.42 6.15 25.39
CA GLU A 129 21.24 6.54 26.17
C GLU A 129 20.65 7.88 25.69
N ALA A 130 21.51 8.88 25.48
CA ALA A 130 21.08 10.18 24.96
C ALA A 130 20.65 10.10 23.49
N ALA A 131 21.30 9.27 22.68
CA ALA A 131 20.89 9.04 21.29
C ALA A 131 19.50 8.38 21.21
N LEU A 132 19.23 7.38 22.06
CA LEU A 132 17.91 6.73 22.16
C LEU A 132 16.83 7.71 22.63
N ALA A 133 17.13 8.57 23.60
CA ALA A 133 16.20 9.60 24.05
C ALA A 133 15.86 10.58 22.90
N MET A 134 16.86 10.98 22.11
CA MET A 134 16.64 11.85 20.96
C MET A 134 15.81 11.15 19.86
N LEU A 135 16.12 9.90 19.55
CA LEU A 135 15.34 9.09 18.62
C LEU A 135 13.87 9.00 19.05
N GLY A 136 13.60 8.84 20.35
CA GLY A 136 12.24 8.86 20.88
C GLY A 136 11.51 10.19 20.65
N VAL A 137 12.20 11.33 20.75
CA VAL A 137 11.65 12.65 20.43
C VAL A 137 11.36 12.77 18.94
N HIS A 138 12.30 12.39 18.08
CA HIS A 138 12.10 12.33 16.62
C HIS A 138 10.86 11.52 16.27
N ASP A 139 10.78 10.30 16.80
CA ASP A 139 9.68 9.37 16.51
C ASP A 139 8.32 9.93 16.92
N THR A 140 8.26 10.62 18.06
CA THR A 140 7.03 11.26 18.53
C THR A 140 6.60 12.37 17.56
N ILE A 141 7.51 13.27 17.19
CA ILE A 141 7.24 14.36 16.25
C ILE A 141 6.74 13.81 14.90
N VAL A 142 7.43 12.80 14.36
CA VAL A 142 7.06 12.20 13.09
C VAL A 142 5.70 11.52 13.16
N ARG A 143 5.43 10.70 14.19
CA ARG A 143 4.14 10.00 14.34
C ARG A 143 2.97 10.97 14.53
N ASP A 144 3.17 12.08 15.23
CA ASP A 144 2.16 13.14 15.39
C ASP A 144 1.86 13.80 14.04
N ALA A 145 2.90 14.17 13.27
CA ALA A 145 2.75 14.77 11.95
C ALA A 145 2.10 13.81 10.93
N LEU A 146 2.44 12.52 10.97
CA LEU A 146 1.81 11.47 10.16
C LEU A 146 0.31 11.39 10.46
N SER A 147 -0.05 11.33 11.75
CA SER A 147 -1.44 11.26 12.20
C SER A 147 -2.25 12.49 11.74
N ALA A 148 -1.66 13.69 11.82
CA ALA A 148 -2.29 14.92 11.39
C ALA A 148 -2.45 15.05 9.85
N SER A 149 -1.58 14.38 9.08
CA SER A 149 -1.50 14.54 7.62
C SER A 149 -2.04 13.34 6.83
N GLY A 150 -2.59 12.33 7.50
CA GLY A 150 -3.10 11.11 6.87
C GLY A 150 -2.00 10.19 6.34
N GLY A 151 -0.84 10.19 7.00
CA GLY A 151 0.28 9.30 6.70
C GLY A 151 0.20 7.99 7.46
N ARG A 152 0.75 6.93 6.86
CA ARG A 152 0.91 5.62 7.50
C ARG A 152 2.39 5.32 7.67
N GLU A 153 2.82 5.05 8.89
CA GLU A 153 4.14 4.49 9.14
C GLU A 153 4.22 3.09 8.51
N VAL A 154 5.22 2.87 7.64
CA VAL A 154 5.50 1.57 7.03
C VAL A 154 6.47 0.80 7.91
N LYS A 155 7.58 1.43 8.28
CA LYS A 155 8.60 0.88 9.17
C LYS A 155 9.57 1.95 9.66
N HIS A 156 10.25 1.64 10.75
CA HIS A 156 11.43 2.35 11.22
C HIS A 156 12.68 1.94 10.41
N THR A 157 13.60 2.87 10.15
CA THR A 157 14.84 2.64 9.38
C THR A 157 16.11 2.68 10.21
N GLY A 158 16.02 2.99 11.50
CA GLY A 158 17.14 3.03 12.45
C GLY A 158 17.29 4.38 13.11
N ASP A 159 17.36 5.44 12.31
CA ASP A 159 17.42 6.84 12.70
C ASP A 159 16.34 7.68 12.00
N GLY A 160 15.29 7.01 11.56
CA GLY A 160 14.26 7.59 10.71
C GLY A 160 13.08 6.66 10.52
N ILE A 161 12.08 7.18 9.81
CA ILE A 161 10.82 6.49 9.53
C ILE A 161 10.54 6.53 8.03
N MET A 162 10.12 5.38 7.50
CA MET A 162 9.51 5.26 6.18
C MET A 162 8.00 5.33 6.34
N ALA A 163 7.36 6.21 5.60
CA ALA A 163 5.91 6.40 5.62
C ALA A 163 5.29 6.42 4.21
N SER A 164 4.01 6.10 4.13
CA SER A 164 3.23 6.08 2.90
C SER A 164 1.98 6.95 2.99
N PHE A 165 1.65 7.60 1.87
CA PHE A 165 0.50 8.48 1.72
C PHE A 165 -0.22 8.18 0.42
N ILE A 166 -1.54 8.34 0.40
CA ILE A 166 -2.33 8.33 -0.84
C ILE A 166 -2.31 9.68 -1.58
N SER A 167 -1.68 10.70 -0.99
CA SER A 167 -1.63 12.06 -1.51
C SER A 167 -0.23 12.66 -1.37
N ALA A 168 0.33 13.13 -2.50
CA ALA A 168 1.59 13.87 -2.49
C ALA A 168 1.51 15.15 -1.64
N ALA A 169 0.37 15.85 -1.69
CA ALA A 169 0.15 17.04 -0.88
C ALA A 169 0.10 16.71 0.63
N GLY A 170 -0.43 15.54 1.00
CA GLY A 170 -0.40 15.04 2.38
C GLY A 170 1.03 14.79 2.86
N ALA A 171 1.85 14.11 2.05
CA ALA A 171 3.25 13.85 2.36
C ALA A 171 4.06 15.15 2.53
N VAL A 172 3.85 16.14 1.66
CA VAL A 172 4.53 17.44 1.75
C VAL A 172 4.10 18.21 3.01
N ARG A 173 2.80 18.23 3.34
CA ARG A 173 2.33 18.85 4.59
C ARG A 173 2.94 18.18 5.81
N CYS A 174 3.01 16.86 5.83
CA CYS A 174 3.66 16.11 6.89
C CYS A 174 5.13 16.52 7.04
N ALA A 175 5.87 16.60 5.93
CA ALA A 175 7.27 17.00 5.94
C ALA A 175 7.49 18.42 6.51
N ILE A 176 6.60 19.36 6.17
CA ILE A 176 6.64 20.72 6.74
C ILE A 176 6.37 20.70 8.25
N GLU A 177 5.41 19.89 8.68
CA GLU A 177 5.01 19.82 10.09
C GLU A 177 6.06 19.14 10.97
N ILE A 178 6.81 18.17 10.44
CA ILE A 178 7.98 17.57 11.12
C ILE A 178 9.09 18.61 11.38
N GLN A 179 9.19 19.65 10.54
CA GLN A 179 10.22 20.68 10.65
C GLN A 179 9.89 21.81 11.64
N ARG A 180 8.69 21.82 12.24
CA ARG A 180 8.24 22.88 13.16
C ARG A 180 8.51 22.53 14.61
#